data_AF-A0A7I9YMU4-F1
#
_entry.id   AF-A0A7I9YMU4-F1
#
_cell.length_a   1.000
_cell.length_b   1.000
_cell.length_c   1.000
_cell.angle_alpha   90.00
_cell.angle_beta   90.00
_cell.angle_gamma   90.00
#
_symmetry.space_group_name_H-M   'P 1'
#
loop_
_entity.id
_entity.type
_entity.pdbx_description
1 polymer ?
#
loop_
_entity_poly.entity_id
_entity_poly.type
_entity_poly.pdbx_seq_one_letter_code
_entity_poly.pdbx_strand_id
1 'polypeptide(L)'
;MYQQSRAKRWLGDLRESLVMLKLAEKSVAAFAEEATRRKGVRVISERDKDVMTSLARDKIRIILQQSQNLDGETELADALSPIAQAMRDFSLGDDFGETVRTLIDSIEQALPLLEDQMALDESIDDIIRELERAFLISLVVTLTSHNVLIQKVQEWEGPHQRFLQGLLPSDVGHYFDVKTLTYVDEAGPGRVHMQDLVSAINAGSTIWMAGAGRSSVDSYPEAQAVAYAQWFSYAFSLWEEQFRGRIAAYFDRQGAERIRGSDVRIDFFGDIRLIRNDFVHNKGRCKESAQLNRLDWGLMRGKPIEITPEQMLSLIDLFPRDELRVPPTPQPPGDTQRVPGKVQPHLLEDVQKRAQEIGLNDNQLLEAALSDWLDRNS
;
A
#
# COMPACT_ATOMS: atom_id res chain seq x y z
N MET A 1 -9.73 -1.22 -4.20
CA MET A 1 -8.55 -1.08 -3.31
C MET A 1 -8.88 0.00 -2.27
N TYR A 2 -8.55 -0.18 -0.99
CA TYR A 2 -9.08 0.70 0.09
C TYR A 2 -8.38 2.06 0.13
N GLN A 3 -9.15 3.16 0.07
CA GLN A 3 -8.64 4.52 0.37
C GLN A 3 -8.18 4.56 1.84
N GLN A 4 -6.96 5.05 2.09
CA GLN A 4 -6.28 5.06 3.39
C GLN A 4 -5.72 6.47 3.69
N SER A 5 -6.63 7.46 3.76
CA SER A 5 -6.30 8.84 4.09
C SER A 5 -5.66 8.97 5.47
N ARG A 6 -4.97 10.09 5.72
CA ARG A 6 -4.33 10.37 7.03
C ARG A 6 -5.35 10.33 8.18
N ALA A 7 -6.48 11.01 8.03
CA ALA A 7 -7.56 11.03 9.01
C ALA A 7 -8.12 9.62 9.28
N LYS A 8 -8.32 8.80 8.25
CA LYS A 8 -8.77 7.41 8.41
C LYS A 8 -7.82 6.55 9.26
N ARG A 9 -6.51 6.76 9.11
CA ARG A 9 -5.49 6.04 9.90
C ARG A 9 -5.52 6.47 11.35
N TRP A 10 -5.51 7.79 11.59
CA TRP A 10 -5.61 8.33 12.95
C TRP A 10 -6.89 7.90 13.65
N LEU A 11 -8.03 7.86 12.95
CA LEU A 11 -9.28 7.29 13.46
C LEU A 11 -9.12 5.83 13.89
N GLY A 12 -8.46 5.00 13.07
CA GLY A 12 -8.18 3.61 13.41
C GLY A 12 -7.37 3.48 14.70
N ASP A 13 -6.25 4.21 14.78
CA ASP A 13 -5.34 4.16 15.93
C ASP A 13 -5.99 4.75 17.20
N LEU A 14 -6.77 5.83 17.09
CA LEU A 14 -7.50 6.43 18.21
C LEU A 14 -8.61 5.51 18.71
N ARG A 15 -9.37 4.85 17.83
CA ARG A 15 -10.40 3.87 18.22
C ARG A 15 -9.79 2.68 18.94
N GLU A 16 -8.67 2.15 18.46
CA GLU A 16 -7.97 1.06 19.12
C GLU A 16 -7.44 1.50 20.50
N SER A 17 -6.83 2.68 20.57
CA SER A 17 -6.31 3.26 21.82
C SER A 17 -7.43 3.50 22.83
N LEU A 18 -8.59 3.99 22.39
CA LEU A 18 -9.78 4.20 23.22
C LEU A 18 -10.25 2.89 23.85
N VAL A 19 -10.33 1.80 23.08
CA VAL A 19 -10.70 0.48 23.59
C VAL A 19 -9.71 0.01 24.67
N MET A 20 -8.41 0.15 24.41
CA MET A 20 -7.37 -0.23 25.38
C MET A 20 -7.46 0.59 26.68
N LEU A 21 -7.65 1.91 26.58
CA LEU A 21 -7.77 2.79 27.75
C LEU A 21 -9.02 2.50 28.58
N LYS A 22 -10.18 2.25 27.94
CA LYS A 22 -11.40 1.83 28.64
C LYS A 22 -11.24 0.50 29.36
N LEU A 23 -10.53 -0.46 28.74
CA LEU A 23 -10.22 -1.74 29.39
C LEU A 23 -9.30 -1.53 30.60
N ALA A 24 -8.25 -0.72 30.46
CA ALA A 24 -7.34 -0.40 31.56
C ALA A 24 -8.07 0.28 32.72
N GLU A 25 -8.90 1.29 32.43
CA GLU A 25 -9.72 2.00 33.42
C GLU A 25 -10.64 1.04 34.20
N LYS A 26 -11.38 0.19 33.47
CA LYS A 26 -12.27 -0.82 34.06
C LYS A 26 -11.51 -1.84 34.90
N SER A 27 -10.36 -2.32 34.42
CA SER A 27 -9.51 -3.25 35.16
C SER A 27 -9.03 -2.62 36.47
N VAL A 28 -8.49 -1.40 36.43
CA VAL A 28 -8.01 -0.71 37.63
C VAL A 28 -9.13 -0.49 38.64
N ALA A 29 -10.31 -0.06 38.19
CA ALA A 29 -11.48 0.08 39.05
C ALA A 29 -11.90 -1.25 39.71
N ALA A 30 -11.93 -2.34 38.94
CA ALA A 30 -12.29 -3.67 39.45
C ALA A 30 -11.29 -4.18 40.50
N PHE A 31 -9.98 -3.99 40.29
CA PHE A 31 -8.97 -4.37 41.27
C PHE A 31 -9.04 -3.51 42.53
N ALA A 32 -9.33 -2.22 42.42
CA ALA A 32 -9.53 -1.34 43.58
C ALA A 32 -10.75 -1.78 44.41
N GLU A 33 -11.89 -2.07 43.75
CA GLU A 33 -13.10 -2.57 44.40
C GLU A 33 -12.84 -3.92 45.11
N GLU A 34 -12.16 -4.85 44.45
CA GLU A 34 -11.84 -6.16 45.01
C GLU A 34 -10.86 -6.07 46.20
N ALA A 35 -9.88 -5.16 46.14
CA ALA A 35 -8.97 -4.87 47.24
C ALA A 35 -9.67 -4.31 48.48
N THR A 36 -10.78 -3.58 48.31
CA THR A 36 -11.62 -3.14 49.45
C THR A 36 -12.47 -4.26 50.05
N ARG A 37 -12.85 -5.27 49.25
CA ARG A 37 -13.73 -6.38 49.67
C ARG A 37 -12.99 -7.57 50.27
N ARG A 38 -11.76 -7.83 49.87
CA ARG A 38 -11.00 -9.02 50.31
C ARG A 38 -9.62 -8.67 50.86
N LYS A 39 -9.35 -9.09 52.09
CA LYS A 39 -8.00 -8.98 52.70
C LYS A 39 -7.00 -9.83 51.91
N GLY A 40 -5.89 -9.22 51.49
CA GLY A 40 -4.79 -9.90 50.80
C GLY A 40 -4.77 -9.75 49.27
N VAL A 41 -5.71 -9.02 48.68
CA VAL A 41 -5.69 -8.69 47.24
C VAL A 41 -4.71 -7.53 46.99
N ARG A 42 -3.83 -7.70 45.99
CA ARG A 42 -2.81 -6.71 45.63
C ARG A 42 -3.47 -5.45 45.05
N VAL A 43 -3.11 -4.28 45.60
CA VAL A 43 -3.41 -2.98 44.99
C VAL A 43 -2.55 -2.82 43.73
N ILE A 44 -3.18 -2.43 42.63
CA ILE A 44 -2.46 -2.15 41.37
C ILE A 44 -1.45 -1.02 41.60
N SER A 45 -0.19 -1.30 41.27
CA SER A 45 0.90 -0.34 41.36
C SER A 45 0.92 0.61 40.16
N GLU A 46 1.62 1.73 40.28
CA GLU A 46 1.86 2.65 39.15
C GLU A 46 2.49 1.94 37.95
N ARG A 47 3.39 0.98 38.20
CA ARG A 47 4.00 0.15 37.14
C ARG A 47 2.97 -0.70 36.39
N ASP A 48 1.98 -1.25 37.09
CA ASP A 48 0.94 -2.04 36.45
C ASP A 48 0.01 -1.14 35.60
N LYS A 49 -0.34 0.05 36.12
CA LYS A 49 -1.09 1.08 35.38
C LYS A 49 -0.34 1.53 34.11
N ASP A 50 0.98 1.69 34.22
CA ASP A 50 1.86 2.06 33.11
C ASP A 50 1.85 0.99 32.03
N VAL A 51 2.06 -0.28 32.39
CA VAL A 51 2.00 -1.41 31.45
C VAL A 51 0.65 -1.48 30.74
N MET A 52 -0.46 -1.31 31.48
CA MET A 52 -1.82 -1.38 30.92
C MET A 52 -2.15 -0.25 29.93
N THR A 53 -1.49 0.91 30.05
CA THR A 53 -1.81 2.10 29.25
C THR A 53 -0.73 2.50 28.26
N SER A 54 0.51 1.99 28.41
CA SER A 54 1.68 2.33 27.60
C SER A 54 1.43 2.22 26.10
N LEU A 55 0.93 1.08 25.62
CA LEU A 55 0.69 0.84 24.20
C LEU A 55 -0.27 1.88 23.58
N ALA A 56 -1.38 2.18 24.26
CA ALA A 56 -2.34 3.18 23.79
C ALA A 56 -1.75 4.60 23.80
N ARG A 57 -1.07 4.96 24.90
CA ARG A 57 -0.43 6.28 25.05
C ARG A 57 0.69 6.49 24.02
N ASP A 58 1.47 5.47 23.73
CA ASP A 58 2.56 5.55 22.74
C ASP A 58 2.00 5.73 21.32
N LYS A 59 0.91 5.02 20.97
CA LYS A 59 0.19 5.25 19.70
C LYS A 59 -0.31 6.68 19.58
N ILE A 60 -0.97 7.20 20.62
CA ILE A 60 -1.45 8.59 20.65
C ILE A 60 -0.29 9.57 20.52
N ARG A 61 0.84 9.32 21.21
CA ARG A 61 2.03 10.18 21.10
C ARG A 61 2.58 10.22 19.67
N ILE A 62 2.61 9.09 18.96
CA ILE A 62 3.06 9.03 17.57
C ILE A 62 2.14 9.84 16.66
N ILE A 63 0.81 9.75 16.85
CA ILE A 63 -0.17 10.56 16.11
C ILE A 63 0.09 12.05 16.34
N LEU A 64 0.25 12.46 17.60
CA LEU A 64 0.49 13.86 17.97
C LEU A 64 1.84 14.39 17.46
N GLN A 65 2.87 13.55 17.37
CA GLN A 65 4.14 13.92 16.74
C GLN A 65 3.98 14.11 15.23
N GLN A 66 3.23 13.24 14.57
CA GLN A 66 2.93 13.39 13.14
C GLN A 66 2.09 14.65 12.87
N SER A 67 1.20 15.04 13.79
CA SER A 67 0.36 16.23 13.66
C SER A 67 1.13 17.54 13.92
N GLN A 68 2.28 17.52 14.57
CA GLN A 68 3.09 18.74 14.78
C GLN A 68 3.75 19.24 13.48
N ASN A 69 3.80 18.43 12.43
CA ASN A 69 4.30 18.81 11.10
C ASN A 69 3.18 19.31 10.16
N LEU A 70 2.00 19.64 10.71
CA LEU A 70 0.86 20.20 9.97
C LEU A 70 1.05 21.71 9.78
N ASP A 71 2.00 22.11 8.93
CA ASP A 71 2.09 23.50 8.49
C ASP A 71 0.83 23.86 7.68
N GLY A 72 -0.18 24.45 8.34
CA GLY A 72 -1.35 25.06 7.70
C GLY A 72 -2.71 24.38 7.89
N GLU A 73 -2.80 23.21 8.53
CA GLU A 73 -4.09 22.51 8.78
C GLU A 73 -4.62 22.81 10.20
N THR A 74 -5.13 24.04 10.42
CA THR A 74 -5.60 24.49 11.74
C THR A 74 -6.69 23.61 12.33
N GLU A 75 -7.64 23.14 11.53
CA GLU A 75 -8.79 22.40 12.07
C GLU A 75 -8.44 20.98 12.56
N LEU A 76 -7.48 20.29 11.92
CA LEU A 76 -7.00 18.97 12.38
C LEU A 76 -6.15 19.12 13.65
N ALA A 77 -5.33 20.16 13.71
CA ALA A 77 -4.57 20.50 14.91
C ALA A 77 -5.51 20.85 16.07
N ASP A 78 -6.58 21.60 15.81
CA ASP A 78 -7.59 21.96 16.80
C ASP A 78 -8.33 20.73 17.34
N ALA A 79 -8.71 19.79 16.46
CA ALA A 79 -9.38 18.54 16.87
C ALA A 79 -8.48 17.65 17.76
N LEU A 80 -7.16 17.68 17.56
CA LEU A 80 -6.20 16.89 18.35
C LEU A 80 -5.68 17.62 19.60
N SER A 81 -5.89 18.93 19.73
CA SER A 81 -5.40 19.74 20.84
C SER A 81 -5.89 19.27 22.22
N PRO A 82 -7.19 18.92 22.43
CA PRO A 82 -7.67 18.36 23.69
C PRO A 82 -6.98 17.04 24.07
N ILE A 83 -6.76 16.16 23.10
CA ILE A 83 -6.05 14.89 23.30
C ILE A 83 -4.60 15.18 23.72
N ALA A 84 -3.94 16.14 23.07
CA ALA A 84 -2.57 16.52 23.40
C ALA A 84 -2.46 17.06 24.83
N GLN A 85 -3.44 17.85 25.28
CA GLN A 85 -3.49 18.34 26.66
C GLN A 85 -3.70 17.20 27.66
N ALA A 86 -4.70 16.34 27.42
CA ALA A 86 -4.97 15.19 28.30
C ALA A 86 -3.77 14.23 28.39
N MET A 87 -3.01 14.07 27.30
CA MET A 87 -1.76 13.29 27.29
C MET A 87 -0.64 13.94 28.11
N ARG A 88 -0.56 15.29 28.16
CA ARG A 88 0.41 16.01 29.00
C ARG A 88 0.08 15.92 30.48
N ASP A 89 -1.20 15.96 30.81
CA ASP A 89 -1.69 15.96 32.19
C ASP A 89 -1.88 14.53 32.76
N PHE A 90 -1.60 13.50 31.95
CA PHE A 90 -1.78 12.10 32.33
C PHE A 90 -0.91 11.71 33.53
N SER A 91 -1.52 11.18 34.59
CA SER A 91 -0.84 10.77 35.82
C SER A 91 -1.00 9.27 36.07
N LEU A 92 0.07 8.63 36.53
CA LEU A 92 0.03 7.23 37.01
C LEU A 92 -0.27 7.12 38.52
N GLY A 93 -0.27 8.26 39.22
CA GLY A 93 -0.44 8.35 40.67
C GLY A 93 -1.88 8.21 41.13
N ASP A 94 -2.22 8.96 42.19
CA ASP A 94 -3.53 8.90 42.83
C ASP A 94 -4.66 9.39 41.89
N ASP A 95 -4.36 10.35 41.02
CA ASP A 95 -5.31 10.93 40.05
C ASP A 95 -5.43 10.12 38.74
N PHE A 96 -4.90 8.89 38.70
CA PHE A 96 -4.94 8.06 37.49
C PHE A 96 -6.35 7.87 36.93
N GLY A 97 -7.33 7.59 37.81
CA GLY A 97 -8.71 7.35 37.38
C GLY A 97 -9.35 8.57 36.71
N GLU A 98 -9.03 9.76 37.19
CA GLU A 98 -9.51 11.02 36.59
C GLU A 98 -8.78 11.32 35.28
N THR A 99 -7.46 11.28 35.29
CA THR A 99 -6.63 11.62 34.12
C THR A 99 -6.81 10.65 32.94
N VAL A 100 -7.01 9.34 33.21
CA VAL A 100 -7.39 8.36 32.17
C VAL A 100 -8.76 8.66 31.59
N ARG A 101 -9.73 9.02 32.42
CA ARG A 101 -11.08 9.35 31.96
C ARG A 101 -11.07 10.62 31.12
N THR A 102 -10.36 11.66 31.54
CA THR A 102 -10.15 12.87 30.74
C THR A 102 -9.54 12.57 29.37
N LEU A 103 -8.57 11.64 29.31
CA LEU A 103 -7.99 11.21 28.03
C LEU A 103 -9.00 10.44 27.16
N ILE A 104 -9.78 9.53 27.75
CA ILE A 104 -10.86 8.80 27.07
C ILE A 104 -11.88 9.78 26.48
N ASP A 105 -12.40 10.70 27.29
CA ASP A 105 -13.42 11.68 26.89
C ASP A 105 -12.90 12.60 25.78
N SER A 106 -11.63 13.02 25.86
CA SER A 106 -11.00 13.83 24.82
C SER A 106 -10.91 13.09 23.48
N ILE A 107 -10.63 11.79 23.49
CA ILE A 107 -10.61 10.97 22.28
C ILE A 107 -12.03 10.82 21.71
N GLU A 108 -13.02 10.52 22.56
CA GLU A 108 -14.42 10.36 22.13
C GLU A 108 -14.98 11.61 21.46
N GLN A 109 -14.61 12.80 21.97
CA GLN A 109 -15.01 14.08 21.38
C GLN A 109 -14.32 14.36 20.04
N ALA A 110 -13.08 13.92 19.87
CA ALA A 110 -12.32 14.16 18.63
C ALA A 110 -12.71 13.22 17.48
N LEU A 111 -13.15 11.98 17.79
CA LEU A 111 -13.52 10.99 16.77
C LEU A 111 -14.54 11.50 15.72
N PRO A 112 -15.70 12.09 16.08
CA PRO A 112 -16.65 12.59 15.08
C PRO A 112 -16.09 13.74 14.25
N LEU A 113 -15.27 14.62 14.84
CA LEU A 113 -14.64 15.73 14.12
C LEU A 113 -13.67 15.23 13.04
N LEU A 114 -12.88 14.21 13.37
CA LEU A 114 -11.96 13.56 12.43
C LEU A 114 -12.69 12.78 11.34
N GLU A 115 -13.88 12.24 11.62
CA GLU A 115 -14.75 11.59 10.64
C GLU A 115 -15.34 12.59 9.65
N ASP A 116 -15.81 13.74 10.13
CA ASP A 116 -16.37 14.80 9.27
C ASP A 116 -15.29 15.44 8.38
N GLN A 117 -14.06 15.62 8.89
CA GLN A 117 -12.95 16.15 8.11
C GLN A 117 -12.47 15.23 6.98
N MET A 118 -12.74 13.92 7.04
CA MET A 118 -12.50 13.04 5.89
C MET A 118 -13.34 13.41 4.66
N ALA A 119 -14.39 14.21 4.83
CA ALA A 119 -15.26 14.67 3.75
C ALA A 119 -14.85 16.02 3.14
N LEU A 120 -13.83 16.71 3.68
CA LEU A 120 -13.39 18.04 3.24
C LEU A 120 -12.18 18.00 2.30
N ASP A 121 -12.00 19.10 1.57
CA ASP A 121 -11.09 19.29 0.43
C ASP A 121 -9.62 18.96 0.76
N GLU A 122 -9.17 17.79 0.30
CA GLU A 122 -7.77 17.39 0.41
C GLU A 122 -6.84 18.35 -0.34
N SER A 123 -5.78 18.81 0.32
CA SER A 123 -4.72 19.57 -0.33
C SER A 123 -3.92 18.69 -1.30
N ILE A 124 -3.30 19.30 -2.32
CA ILE A 124 -2.44 18.56 -3.26
C ILE A 124 -1.27 17.88 -2.53
N ASP A 125 -0.71 18.53 -1.51
CA ASP A 125 0.38 17.98 -0.72
C ASP A 125 -0.07 16.74 0.07
N ASP A 126 -1.31 16.70 0.55
CA ASP A 126 -1.83 15.50 1.23
C ASP A 126 -2.06 14.34 0.27
N ILE A 127 -2.59 14.62 -0.92
CA ILE A 127 -2.78 13.62 -1.97
C ILE A 127 -1.41 13.05 -2.37
N ILE A 128 -0.40 13.90 -2.59
CA ILE A 128 0.97 13.47 -2.95
C ILE A 128 1.61 12.66 -1.82
N ARG A 129 1.53 13.13 -0.56
CA ARG A 129 2.09 12.42 0.60
C ARG A 129 1.43 11.06 0.79
N GLU A 130 0.12 10.95 0.56
CA GLU A 130 -0.59 9.67 0.65
C GLU A 130 -0.16 8.71 -0.47
N LEU A 131 -0.07 9.19 -1.72
CA LEU A 131 0.43 8.41 -2.86
C LEU A 131 1.84 7.90 -2.59
N GLU A 132 2.74 8.79 -2.20
CA GLU A 132 4.13 8.47 -1.86
C GLU A 132 4.21 7.42 -0.75
N ARG A 133 3.47 7.61 0.33
CA ARG A 133 3.45 6.64 1.43
C ARG A 133 2.96 5.26 0.95
N ALA A 134 1.87 5.21 0.20
CA ALA A 134 1.33 3.95 -0.33
C ALA A 134 2.33 3.28 -1.27
N PHE A 135 3.02 4.08 -2.09
CA PHE A 135 4.09 3.64 -2.96
C PHE A 135 5.25 3.03 -2.15
N LEU A 136 5.80 3.76 -1.17
CA LEU A 136 6.91 3.30 -0.32
C LEU A 136 6.57 2.03 0.46
N ILE A 137 5.37 1.95 1.05
CA ILE A 137 4.92 0.74 1.76
C ILE A 137 4.89 -0.46 0.81
N SER A 138 4.33 -0.29 -0.38
CA SER A 138 4.28 -1.40 -1.34
C SER A 138 5.67 -1.82 -1.81
N LEU A 139 6.59 -0.87 -2.01
CA LEU A 139 7.97 -1.14 -2.39
C LEU A 139 8.70 -1.92 -1.29
N VAL A 140 8.56 -1.52 -0.02
CA VAL A 140 9.15 -2.24 1.12
C VAL A 140 8.60 -3.66 1.24
N VAL A 141 7.28 -3.84 1.12
CA VAL A 141 6.66 -5.17 1.12
C VAL A 141 7.24 -6.03 0.01
N THR A 142 7.35 -5.51 -1.21
CA THR A 142 7.93 -6.25 -2.33
C THR A 142 9.39 -6.61 -2.12
N LEU A 143 10.23 -5.65 -1.72
CA LEU A 143 11.67 -5.87 -1.48
C LEU A 143 11.94 -6.84 -0.32
N THR A 144 11.00 -6.97 0.63
CA THR A 144 11.15 -7.87 1.77
C THR A 144 10.40 -9.20 1.62
N SER A 145 9.49 -9.31 0.64
CA SER A 145 8.57 -10.46 0.47
C SER A 145 9.29 -11.82 0.39
N HIS A 146 10.45 -11.88 -0.26
CA HIS A 146 11.23 -13.11 -0.41
C HIS A 146 12.13 -13.45 0.80
N ASN A 147 12.27 -12.58 1.81
CA ASN A 147 13.18 -12.80 2.94
C ASN A 147 12.79 -14.04 3.75
N VAL A 148 11.49 -14.25 3.93
CA VAL A 148 10.98 -15.45 4.63
C VAL A 148 11.34 -16.71 3.86
N LEU A 149 11.23 -16.70 2.52
CA LEU A 149 11.60 -17.85 1.69
C LEU A 149 13.10 -18.12 1.72
N ILE A 150 13.94 -17.07 1.68
CA ILE A 150 15.40 -17.19 1.82
C ILE A 150 15.74 -17.83 3.17
N GLN A 151 15.15 -17.34 4.27
CA GLN A 151 15.35 -17.90 5.60
C GLN A 151 14.93 -19.37 5.66
N LYS A 152 13.79 -19.74 5.05
CA LYS A 152 13.31 -21.12 5.01
C LYS A 152 14.23 -22.04 4.19
N VAL A 153 14.75 -21.56 3.06
CA VAL A 153 15.75 -22.33 2.30
C VAL A 153 17.01 -22.55 3.13
N GLN A 154 17.53 -21.51 3.80
CA GLN A 154 18.72 -21.63 4.65
C GLN A 154 18.50 -22.57 5.86
N GLU A 155 17.32 -22.48 6.50
CA GLU A 155 16.90 -23.37 7.59
C GLU A 155 16.87 -24.84 7.14
N TRP A 156 16.55 -25.10 5.87
CA TRP A 156 16.52 -26.43 5.28
C TRP A 156 17.89 -26.94 4.82
N GLU A 157 18.68 -26.09 4.14
CA GLU A 157 19.98 -26.47 3.57
C GLU A 157 20.98 -26.94 4.63
N GLY A 158 21.01 -26.29 5.79
CA GLY A 158 21.95 -26.63 6.86
C GLY A 158 21.82 -28.08 7.36
N PRO A 159 20.64 -28.49 7.88
CA PRO A 159 20.38 -29.87 8.27
C PRO A 159 20.54 -30.87 7.11
N HIS A 160 20.06 -30.52 5.91
CA HIS A 160 20.17 -31.39 4.74
C HIS A 160 21.62 -31.71 4.37
N GLN A 161 22.48 -30.67 4.31
CA GLN A 161 23.91 -30.86 4.05
C GLN A 161 24.60 -31.70 5.13
N ARG A 162 24.23 -31.51 6.41
CA ARG A 162 24.78 -32.30 7.52
C ARG A 162 24.34 -33.76 7.46
N PHE A 163 23.12 -34.03 7.03
CA PHE A 163 22.66 -35.39 6.75
C PHE A 163 23.47 -36.04 5.62
N LEU A 164 23.66 -35.34 4.49
CA LEU A 164 24.48 -35.82 3.37
C LEU A 164 25.95 -36.10 3.75
N GLN A 165 26.49 -35.37 4.72
CA GLN A 165 27.83 -35.60 5.29
C GLN A 165 27.88 -36.74 6.32
N GLY A 166 26.75 -37.39 6.62
CA GLY A 166 26.65 -38.43 7.64
C GLY A 166 26.73 -37.91 9.08
N LEU A 167 26.56 -36.60 9.29
CA LEU A 167 26.62 -35.96 10.62
C LEU A 167 25.27 -35.94 11.35
N LEU A 168 24.18 -36.31 10.66
CA LEU A 168 22.84 -36.45 11.24
C LEU A 168 22.24 -37.81 10.86
N PRO A 169 21.45 -38.44 11.77
CA PRO A 169 20.89 -39.77 11.55
C PRO A 169 19.67 -39.79 10.61
N SER A 170 19.04 -38.64 10.37
CA SER A 170 17.85 -38.50 9.53
C SER A 170 17.91 -37.18 8.76
N ASP A 171 17.34 -37.17 7.56
CA ASP A 171 17.21 -35.97 6.75
C ASP A 171 16.05 -35.10 7.21
N VAL A 172 16.03 -33.85 6.75
CA VAL A 172 14.88 -32.96 6.81
C VAL A 172 13.96 -33.26 5.61
N GLY A 173 12.64 -33.03 5.75
CA GLY A 173 11.69 -33.26 4.67
C GLY A 173 11.97 -32.45 3.40
N HIS A 174 11.70 -33.04 2.23
CA HIS A 174 12.09 -32.47 0.92
C HIS A 174 11.03 -31.57 0.27
N TYR A 175 9.89 -31.37 0.95
CA TYR A 175 8.81 -30.51 0.49
C TYR A 175 8.50 -29.43 1.52
N PHE A 176 8.32 -28.19 1.05
CA PHE A 176 7.83 -27.07 1.84
C PHE A 176 6.30 -27.01 1.77
N ASP A 177 5.63 -27.20 2.91
CA ASP A 177 4.18 -27.02 3.01
C ASP A 177 3.86 -25.54 3.20
N VAL A 178 3.24 -24.92 2.18
CA VAL A 178 2.97 -23.49 2.16
C VAL A 178 1.93 -23.08 3.23
N LYS A 179 1.07 -24.00 3.66
CA LYS A 179 0.02 -23.71 4.64
C LYS A 179 0.57 -23.64 6.06
N THR A 180 1.48 -24.55 6.41
CA THR A 180 2.04 -24.64 7.76
C THR A 180 3.42 -24.02 7.89
N LEU A 181 4.08 -23.70 6.76
CA LEU A 181 5.46 -23.22 6.69
C LEU A 181 6.47 -24.20 7.32
N THR A 182 6.23 -25.50 7.12
CA THR A 182 7.05 -26.61 7.66
C THR A 182 7.55 -27.53 6.55
N TYR A 183 8.60 -28.29 6.84
CA TYR A 183 9.15 -29.30 5.93
C TYR A 183 8.48 -30.66 6.14
N VAL A 184 8.16 -31.36 5.05
CA VAL A 184 7.53 -32.67 5.04
C VAL A 184 8.16 -33.58 3.98
N ASP A 185 8.11 -34.89 4.18
CA ASP A 185 8.78 -35.87 3.30
C ASP A 185 7.99 -36.17 2.01
N GLU A 186 6.67 -36.01 2.04
CA GLU A 186 5.79 -36.45 0.96
C GLU A 186 5.28 -35.28 0.11
N ALA A 187 5.20 -35.51 -1.20
CA ALA A 187 4.53 -34.61 -2.14
C ALA A 187 3.03 -34.47 -1.82
N GLY A 188 2.42 -33.38 -2.28
CA GLY A 188 0.98 -33.19 -2.14
C GLY A 188 0.52 -31.78 -2.53
N PRO A 189 -0.80 -31.54 -2.57
CA PRO A 189 -1.35 -30.23 -2.84
C PRO A 189 -0.84 -29.17 -1.84
N GLY A 190 -0.46 -27.99 -2.35
CA GLY A 190 0.05 -26.90 -1.52
C GLY A 190 1.50 -27.07 -1.03
N ARG A 191 2.24 -28.06 -1.58
CA ARG A 191 3.63 -28.33 -1.25
C ARG A 191 4.53 -28.08 -2.45
N VAL A 192 5.70 -27.49 -2.20
CA VAL A 192 6.72 -27.20 -3.22
C VAL A 192 7.97 -28.00 -2.89
N HIS A 193 8.57 -28.67 -3.88
CA HIS A 193 9.83 -29.38 -3.66
C HIS A 193 10.94 -28.38 -3.33
N MET A 194 11.79 -28.70 -2.36
CA MET A 194 12.80 -27.76 -1.86
C MET A 194 13.82 -27.36 -2.93
N GLN A 195 14.16 -28.25 -3.86
CA GLN A 195 15.04 -27.90 -4.98
C GLN A 195 14.43 -26.83 -5.91
N ASP A 196 13.12 -26.84 -6.11
CA ASP A 196 12.44 -25.83 -6.93
C ASP A 196 12.46 -24.49 -6.19
N LEU A 197 12.24 -24.51 -4.87
CA LEU A 197 12.31 -23.30 -4.04
C LEU A 197 13.72 -22.71 -3.98
N VAL A 198 14.75 -23.55 -3.80
CA VAL A 198 16.17 -23.16 -3.87
C VAL A 198 16.47 -22.51 -5.22
N SER A 199 16.04 -23.13 -6.31
CA SER A 199 16.27 -22.62 -7.67
C SER A 199 15.56 -21.29 -7.91
N ALA A 200 14.33 -21.14 -7.40
CA ALA A 200 13.52 -19.93 -7.57
C ALA A 200 14.08 -18.70 -6.83
N ILE A 201 14.87 -18.88 -5.76
CA ILE A 201 15.49 -17.78 -5.02
C ILE A 201 16.98 -17.56 -5.36
N ASN A 202 17.58 -18.48 -6.11
CA ASN A 202 19.01 -18.42 -6.41
C ASN A 202 19.31 -17.36 -7.48
N ALA A 203 20.05 -16.32 -7.09
CA ALA A 203 20.49 -15.23 -7.96
C ALA A 203 21.75 -15.57 -8.79
N GLY A 204 22.20 -16.82 -8.72
CA GLY A 204 23.45 -17.26 -9.33
C GLY A 204 24.54 -17.52 -8.30
N SER A 205 25.67 -18.05 -8.77
CA SER A 205 26.81 -18.40 -7.91
C SER A 205 28.13 -18.19 -8.65
N THR A 206 29.14 -17.75 -7.89
CA THR A 206 30.53 -17.83 -8.33
C THR A 206 31.12 -19.14 -7.85
N ILE A 207 31.46 -20.03 -8.79
CA ILE A 207 32.10 -21.30 -8.51
C ILE A 207 33.61 -21.11 -8.61
N TRP A 208 34.31 -21.43 -7.52
CA TRP A 208 35.77 -21.53 -7.49
C TRP A 208 36.17 -22.99 -7.35
N MET A 209 36.99 -23.47 -8.29
CA MET A 209 37.49 -24.83 -8.25
C MET A 209 39.02 -24.80 -8.35
N ALA A 210 39.69 -25.35 -7.34
CA ALA A 210 41.14 -25.43 -7.30
C ALA A 210 41.66 -26.16 -8.55
N GLY A 211 42.52 -25.51 -9.32
CA GLY A 211 43.08 -26.02 -10.58
C GLY A 211 42.25 -25.74 -11.84
N ALA A 212 40.96 -25.40 -11.74
CA ALA A 212 40.09 -25.09 -12.89
C ALA A 212 39.69 -23.61 -12.98
N GLY A 213 40.05 -22.79 -11.99
CA GLY A 213 39.83 -21.34 -12.00
C GLY A 213 38.48 -20.92 -11.42
N ARG A 214 38.06 -19.70 -11.78
CA ARG A 214 36.81 -19.06 -11.32
C ARG A 214 35.83 -18.98 -12.49
N SER A 215 34.59 -19.38 -12.27
CA SER A 215 33.48 -19.18 -13.22
C SER A 215 32.27 -18.62 -12.46
N SER A 216 31.51 -17.73 -13.07
CA SER A 216 30.25 -17.21 -12.52
C SER A 216 29.07 -17.63 -13.39
N VAL A 217 27.98 -17.98 -12.73
CA VAL A 217 26.68 -18.17 -13.36
C VAL A 217 25.75 -17.17 -12.71
N ASP A 218 25.29 -16.18 -13.47
CA ASP A 218 24.30 -15.21 -13.02
C ASP A 218 22.90 -15.72 -13.38
N SER A 219 21.93 -15.57 -12.47
CA SER A 219 20.54 -15.97 -12.68
C SER A 219 19.62 -14.91 -12.11
N TYR A 220 18.57 -14.55 -12.85
CA TYR A 220 17.52 -13.69 -12.33
C TYR A 220 16.50 -14.55 -11.55
N PRO A 221 16.37 -14.41 -10.22
CA PRO A 221 15.51 -15.28 -9.43
C PRO A 221 14.04 -15.19 -9.86
N GLU A 222 13.38 -16.34 -10.03
CA GLU A 222 11.96 -16.39 -10.37
C GLU A 222 11.10 -15.68 -9.31
N ALA A 223 11.43 -15.86 -8.02
CA ALA A 223 10.73 -15.20 -6.93
C ALA A 223 10.78 -13.67 -7.04
N GLN A 224 11.93 -13.13 -7.47
CA GLN A 224 12.12 -11.69 -7.70
C GLN A 224 11.30 -11.22 -8.91
N ALA A 225 11.34 -11.97 -10.01
CA ALA A 225 10.55 -11.66 -11.20
C ALA A 225 9.05 -11.57 -10.89
N VAL A 226 8.52 -12.53 -10.14
CA VAL A 226 7.10 -12.57 -9.74
C VAL A 226 6.76 -11.39 -8.82
N ALA A 227 7.55 -11.15 -7.78
CA ALA A 227 7.31 -10.07 -6.83
C ALA A 227 7.31 -8.70 -7.51
N TYR A 228 8.24 -8.46 -8.45
CA TYR A 228 8.36 -7.18 -9.14
C TYR A 228 7.24 -7.02 -10.18
N ALA A 229 6.88 -8.07 -10.92
CA ALA A 229 5.73 -8.03 -11.83
C ALA A 229 4.42 -7.67 -11.11
N GLN A 230 4.20 -8.25 -9.92
CA GLN A 230 3.06 -7.91 -9.07
C GLN A 230 3.13 -6.46 -8.58
N TRP A 231 4.33 -5.99 -8.18
CA TRP A 231 4.52 -4.63 -7.73
C TRP A 231 4.24 -3.59 -8.83
N PHE A 232 4.79 -3.75 -10.05
CA PHE A 232 4.54 -2.84 -11.17
C PHE A 232 3.05 -2.79 -11.54
N SER A 233 2.37 -3.94 -11.47
CA SER A 233 0.92 -4.03 -11.68
C SER A 233 0.14 -3.26 -10.61
N TYR A 234 0.49 -3.49 -9.34
CA TYR A 234 -0.14 -2.81 -8.21
C TYR A 234 0.12 -1.30 -8.22
N ALA A 235 1.37 -0.86 -8.42
CA ALA A 235 1.77 0.54 -8.42
C ALA A 235 1.08 1.33 -9.54
N PHE A 236 0.93 0.73 -10.72
CA PHE A 236 0.18 1.35 -11.82
C PHE A 236 -1.32 1.47 -11.51
N SER A 237 -1.94 0.40 -10.98
CA SER A 237 -3.35 0.46 -10.55
C SER A 237 -3.56 1.47 -9.42
N LEU A 238 -2.63 1.55 -8.45
CA LEU A 238 -2.66 2.54 -7.38
C LEU A 238 -2.70 3.97 -7.96
N TRP A 239 -1.80 4.26 -8.90
CA TRP A 239 -1.74 5.52 -9.59
C TRP A 239 -3.04 5.82 -10.35
N GLU A 240 -3.45 4.96 -11.28
CA GLU A 240 -4.58 5.21 -12.18
C GLU A 240 -5.93 5.24 -11.45
N GLU A 241 -6.18 4.28 -10.56
CA GLU A 241 -7.51 4.08 -9.97
C GLU A 241 -7.76 4.95 -8.74
N GLN A 242 -6.71 5.37 -8.01
CA GLN A 242 -6.88 6.11 -6.77
C GLN A 242 -6.42 7.56 -6.84
N PHE A 243 -5.26 7.83 -7.41
CA PHE A 243 -4.59 9.12 -7.22
C PHE A 243 -4.70 10.05 -8.42
N ARG A 244 -4.60 9.52 -9.64
CA ARG A 244 -4.66 10.32 -10.87
C ARG A 244 -5.93 11.15 -10.96
N GLY A 245 -7.08 10.54 -10.64
CA GLY A 245 -8.38 11.23 -10.63
C GLY A 245 -8.50 12.29 -9.52
N ARG A 246 -7.98 12.01 -8.31
CA ARG A 246 -7.98 12.98 -7.20
C ARG A 246 -7.14 14.21 -7.50
N ILE A 247 -5.96 14.02 -8.10
CA ILE A 247 -5.08 15.11 -8.53
C ILE A 247 -5.77 15.96 -9.60
N ALA A 248 -6.39 15.32 -10.60
CA ALA A 248 -7.15 16.04 -11.62
C ALA A 248 -8.29 16.86 -11.00
N ALA A 249 -9.09 16.26 -10.11
CA ALA A 249 -10.19 16.95 -9.42
C ALA A 249 -9.72 18.10 -8.52
N TYR A 250 -8.53 18.01 -7.93
CA TYR A 250 -7.93 19.13 -7.20
C TYR A 250 -7.68 20.33 -8.13
N PHE A 251 -6.99 20.13 -9.26
CA PHE A 251 -6.69 21.21 -10.19
C PHE A 251 -7.91 21.72 -10.95
N ASP A 252 -8.87 20.85 -11.26
CA ASP A 252 -10.15 21.20 -11.90
C ASP A 252 -10.93 22.24 -11.08
N ARG A 253 -10.87 22.16 -9.75
CA ARG A 253 -11.52 23.11 -8.83
C ARG A 253 -10.84 24.48 -8.76
N GLN A 254 -9.57 24.57 -9.16
CA GLN A 254 -8.76 25.79 -9.07
C GLN A 254 -8.63 26.53 -10.40
N GLY A 255 -8.75 25.80 -11.51
CA GLY A 255 -8.60 26.34 -12.86
C GLY A 255 -9.90 26.90 -13.44
N ALA A 256 -9.77 27.75 -14.45
CA ALA A 256 -10.89 28.13 -15.32
C ALA A 256 -11.17 27.07 -16.41
N GLU A 257 -10.18 26.22 -16.71
CA GLU A 257 -10.26 25.17 -17.72
C GLU A 257 -10.45 23.81 -17.06
N ARG A 258 -11.32 22.98 -17.66
CA ARG A 258 -11.64 21.65 -17.12
C ARG A 258 -10.45 20.71 -17.21
N ILE A 259 -10.01 20.18 -16.08
CA ILE A 259 -8.92 19.19 -15.97
C ILE A 259 -9.50 17.80 -15.82
N ARG A 260 -9.14 16.89 -16.72
CA ARG A 260 -9.51 15.47 -16.68
C ARG A 260 -8.33 14.64 -16.17
N GLY A 261 -8.62 13.43 -15.67
CA GLY A 261 -7.58 12.48 -15.29
C GLY A 261 -6.55 12.22 -16.41
N SER A 262 -7.01 12.20 -17.67
CA SER A 262 -6.16 12.02 -18.86
C SER A 262 -5.11 13.13 -19.07
N ASP A 263 -5.34 14.32 -18.52
CA ASP A 263 -4.46 15.49 -18.63
C ASP A 263 -3.29 15.40 -17.65
N VAL A 264 -3.46 14.68 -16.53
CA VAL A 264 -2.39 14.39 -15.59
C VAL A 264 -1.46 13.34 -16.21
N ARG A 265 -0.34 13.78 -16.79
CA ARG A 265 0.67 12.93 -17.42
C ARG A 265 2.02 13.15 -16.74
N ILE A 266 2.56 12.07 -16.16
CA ILE A 266 3.83 12.08 -15.45
C ILE A 266 4.66 10.92 -15.97
N ASP A 267 5.84 11.22 -16.51
CA ASP A 267 6.70 10.21 -17.17
C ASP A 267 7.07 9.06 -16.25
N PHE A 268 7.29 9.32 -14.96
CA PHE A 268 7.55 8.29 -13.95
C PHE A 268 6.48 7.18 -13.94
N PHE A 269 5.19 7.56 -13.91
CA PHE A 269 4.09 6.58 -13.93
C PHE A 269 3.86 6.01 -15.34
N GLY A 270 4.21 6.77 -16.38
CA GLY A 270 4.28 6.29 -17.76
C GLY A 270 5.27 5.13 -17.93
N ASP A 271 6.46 5.26 -17.36
CA ASP A 271 7.51 4.24 -17.38
C ASP A 271 7.11 2.98 -16.59
N ILE A 272 6.51 3.16 -15.41
CA ILE A 272 5.91 2.07 -14.63
C ILE A 272 4.89 1.29 -15.47
N ARG A 273 4.04 1.99 -16.24
CA ARG A 273 3.06 1.36 -17.15
C ARG A 273 3.75 0.54 -18.25
N LEU A 274 4.82 1.05 -18.86
CA LEU A 274 5.55 0.34 -19.94
C LEU A 274 6.20 -0.94 -19.41
N ILE A 275 6.83 -0.89 -18.22
CA ILE A 275 7.42 -2.07 -17.57
C ILE A 275 6.34 -3.08 -17.19
N ARG A 276 5.24 -2.62 -16.60
CA ARG A 276 4.06 -3.45 -16.27
C ARG A 276 3.52 -4.16 -17.51
N ASN A 277 3.40 -3.47 -18.64
CA ASN A 277 2.93 -4.06 -19.88
C ASN A 277 3.86 -5.17 -20.37
N ASP A 278 5.17 -5.00 -20.24
CA ASP A 278 6.10 -6.05 -20.64
C ASP A 278 6.04 -7.29 -19.73
N PHE A 279 5.87 -7.11 -18.42
CA PHE A 279 5.62 -8.24 -17.51
C PHE A 279 4.29 -8.96 -17.83
N VAL A 280 3.19 -8.21 -17.96
CA VAL A 280 1.83 -8.78 -18.08
C VAL A 280 1.53 -9.30 -19.48
N HIS A 281 1.97 -8.60 -20.53
CA HIS A 281 1.60 -8.89 -21.91
C HIS A 281 2.73 -9.50 -22.73
N ASN A 282 4.00 -9.25 -22.39
CA ASN A 282 5.18 -9.75 -23.13
C ASN A 282 5.97 -10.82 -22.37
N LYS A 283 5.36 -11.46 -21.36
CA LYS A 283 5.97 -12.57 -20.58
C LYS A 283 7.32 -12.19 -19.96
N GLY A 284 7.45 -10.96 -19.49
CA GLY A 284 8.69 -10.45 -18.91
C GLY A 284 9.81 -10.21 -19.93
N ARG A 285 9.50 -10.08 -21.22
CA ARG A 285 10.46 -9.63 -22.24
C ARG A 285 10.25 -8.16 -22.58
N CYS A 286 11.34 -7.42 -22.61
CA CYS A 286 11.36 -5.99 -22.89
C CYS A 286 10.89 -5.73 -24.33
N LYS A 287 9.89 -4.85 -24.48
CA LYS A 287 9.39 -4.37 -25.78
C LYS A 287 9.02 -2.90 -25.68
N GLU A 288 8.13 -2.58 -24.75
CA GLU A 288 7.65 -1.22 -24.48
C GLU A 288 8.61 -0.49 -23.54
N SER A 289 9.12 -1.16 -22.52
CA SER A 289 10.10 -0.64 -21.56
C SER A 289 11.51 -0.41 -22.13
N ALA A 290 11.69 -0.56 -23.44
CA ALA A 290 12.92 -0.12 -24.12
C ALA A 290 12.93 1.39 -24.37
N GLN A 291 11.80 2.07 -24.15
CA GLN A 291 11.58 3.48 -24.43
C GLN A 291 11.18 4.23 -23.15
N LEU A 292 11.83 3.91 -22.04
CA LEU A 292 11.61 4.60 -20.77
C LEU A 292 12.15 6.03 -20.88
N ASN A 293 11.40 6.99 -20.35
CA ASN A 293 11.74 8.41 -20.41
C ASN A 293 12.56 8.86 -19.20
N ARG A 294 12.17 8.41 -18.01
CA ARG A 294 12.74 8.80 -16.71
C ARG A 294 13.54 7.69 -16.06
N LEU A 295 13.06 6.46 -16.14
CA LEU A 295 13.72 5.27 -15.59
C LEU A 295 14.81 4.79 -16.56
N ASP A 296 16.00 5.41 -16.50
CA ASP A 296 17.15 5.05 -17.33
C ASP A 296 17.82 3.75 -16.85
N TRP A 297 17.13 2.64 -17.03
CA TRP A 297 17.54 1.32 -16.55
C TRP A 297 18.21 0.46 -17.63
N GLY A 298 18.42 1.01 -18.83
CA GLY A 298 19.12 0.32 -19.92
C GLY A 298 18.43 -0.96 -20.43
N LEU A 299 17.10 -1.08 -20.27
CA LEU A 299 16.36 -2.26 -20.71
C LEU A 299 16.40 -2.40 -22.25
N MET A 300 16.76 -3.59 -22.72
CA MET A 300 16.98 -3.85 -24.15
C MET A 300 15.84 -4.64 -24.77
N ARG A 301 15.27 -4.12 -25.86
CA ARG A 301 14.20 -4.79 -26.61
C ARG A 301 14.56 -6.23 -26.98
N GLY A 302 13.64 -7.15 -26.71
CA GLY A 302 13.75 -8.59 -26.98
C GLY A 302 14.48 -9.39 -25.90
N LYS A 303 15.14 -8.73 -24.94
CA LYS A 303 15.79 -9.38 -23.79
C LYS A 303 14.79 -9.59 -22.64
N PRO A 304 15.02 -10.59 -21.78
CA PRO A 304 14.31 -10.68 -20.50
C PRO A 304 14.48 -9.38 -19.70
N ILE A 305 13.45 -9.01 -18.94
CA ILE A 305 13.50 -7.91 -17.99
C ILE A 305 14.10 -8.45 -16.71
N GLU A 306 15.28 -7.95 -16.38
CA GLU A 306 16.02 -8.29 -15.17
C GLU A 306 16.24 -6.98 -14.41
N ILE A 307 15.33 -6.70 -13.47
CA ILE A 307 15.37 -5.47 -12.68
C ILE A 307 16.07 -5.78 -11.36
N THR A 308 17.12 -5.04 -11.06
CA THR A 308 17.91 -5.20 -9.82
C THR A 308 17.21 -4.56 -8.61
N PRO A 309 17.53 -4.99 -7.38
CA PRO A 309 17.06 -4.30 -6.17
C PRO A 309 17.47 -2.83 -6.14
N GLU A 310 18.66 -2.49 -6.63
CA GLU A 310 19.16 -1.11 -6.70
C GLU A 310 18.30 -0.25 -7.63
N GLN A 311 17.89 -0.80 -8.78
CA GLN A 311 16.94 -0.13 -9.67
C GLN A 311 15.58 0.07 -8.98
N MET A 312 15.06 -0.94 -8.28
CA MET A 312 13.81 -0.77 -7.51
C MET A 312 13.95 0.29 -6.41
N LEU A 313 15.07 0.36 -5.70
CA LEU A 313 15.33 1.37 -4.68
C LEU A 313 15.44 2.78 -5.28
N SER A 314 16.01 2.91 -6.48
CA SER A 314 16.11 4.21 -7.18
C SER A 314 14.76 4.90 -7.41
N LEU A 315 13.67 4.14 -7.39
CA LEU A 315 12.31 4.68 -7.53
C LEU A 315 11.94 5.64 -6.38
N ILE A 316 12.55 5.50 -5.20
CA ILE A 316 12.34 6.38 -4.05
C ILE A 316 12.84 7.79 -4.36
N ASP A 317 14.03 7.87 -4.95
CA ASP A 317 14.68 9.13 -5.29
C ASP A 317 14.05 9.76 -6.52
N LEU A 318 13.58 8.93 -7.47
CA LEU A 318 12.96 9.38 -8.72
C LEU A 318 11.48 9.76 -8.57
N PHE A 319 10.87 9.55 -7.39
CA PHE A 319 9.45 9.82 -7.17
C PHE A 319 9.12 11.30 -7.47
N PRO A 320 8.11 11.58 -8.33
CA PRO A 320 7.93 12.87 -8.99
C PRO A 320 7.17 13.90 -8.13
N ARG A 321 7.66 14.19 -6.91
CA ARG A 321 6.97 15.07 -5.93
C ARG A 321 6.62 16.43 -6.51
N ASP A 322 7.60 17.09 -7.12
CA ASP A 322 7.46 18.48 -7.57
C ASP A 322 6.62 18.59 -8.84
N GLU A 323 6.76 17.64 -9.76
CA GLU A 323 5.93 17.58 -10.97
C GLU A 323 4.45 17.39 -10.64
N LEU A 324 4.13 16.60 -9.61
CA LEU A 324 2.74 16.39 -9.17
C LEU A 324 2.09 17.66 -8.58
N ARG A 325 2.87 18.66 -8.18
CA ARG A 325 2.37 19.97 -7.73
C ARG A 325 2.07 20.94 -8.86
N VAL A 326 2.56 20.66 -10.07
CA VAL A 326 2.37 21.53 -11.22
C VAL A 326 0.99 21.26 -11.83
N PRO A 327 0.16 22.30 -12.02
CA PRO A 327 -1.12 22.14 -12.70
C PRO A 327 -0.92 21.54 -14.11
N PRO A 328 -1.65 20.46 -14.45
CA PRO A 328 -1.55 19.85 -15.78
C PRO A 328 -2.13 20.78 -16.84
N THR A 329 -1.58 20.72 -18.05
CA THR A 329 -2.14 21.42 -19.21
C THR A 329 -3.24 20.57 -19.84
N PRO A 330 -4.48 21.08 -20.01
CA PRO A 330 -5.54 20.36 -20.71
C PRO A 330 -5.07 19.90 -22.08
N GLN A 331 -5.32 18.63 -22.39
CA GLN A 331 -4.98 18.08 -23.69
C GLN A 331 -6.16 18.20 -24.64
N PRO A 332 -5.90 18.35 -25.96
CA PRO A 332 -6.96 18.19 -26.94
C PRO A 332 -7.59 16.79 -26.81
N PRO A 333 -8.86 16.63 -27.21
CA PRO A 333 -9.50 15.32 -27.25
C PRO A 333 -8.60 14.31 -27.98
N GLY A 334 -8.31 13.19 -27.31
CA GLY A 334 -7.57 12.09 -27.90
C GLY A 334 -8.44 11.27 -28.86
N ASP A 335 -7.92 10.11 -29.28
CA ASP A 335 -8.65 9.18 -30.13
C ASP A 335 -9.95 8.70 -29.46
N THR A 336 -10.95 8.40 -30.28
CA THR A 336 -12.25 7.91 -29.82
C THR A 336 -12.11 6.58 -29.09
N GLN A 337 -12.78 6.45 -27.95
CA GLN A 337 -12.79 5.23 -27.15
C GLN A 337 -14.13 4.49 -27.31
N ARG A 338 -14.07 3.16 -27.23
CA ARG A 338 -15.29 2.33 -27.20
C ARG A 338 -15.99 2.48 -25.86
N VAL A 339 -17.27 2.79 -25.90
CA VAL A 339 -18.11 2.88 -24.69
C VAL A 339 -18.53 1.47 -24.27
N PRO A 340 -18.19 1.01 -23.05
CA PRO A 340 -18.61 -0.30 -22.56
C PRO A 340 -20.10 -0.28 -22.16
N GLY A 341 -20.83 -1.33 -22.51
CA GLY A 341 -22.23 -1.47 -22.11
C GLY A 341 -23.00 -2.47 -22.98
N LYS A 342 -24.19 -2.84 -22.52
CA LYS A 342 -25.18 -3.58 -23.31
C LYS A 342 -26.45 -2.75 -23.35
N VAL A 343 -26.99 -2.56 -24.54
CA VAL A 343 -28.26 -1.86 -24.77
C VAL A 343 -29.31 -2.88 -25.19
N GLN A 344 -30.58 -2.65 -24.85
CA GLN A 344 -31.67 -3.51 -25.33
C GLN A 344 -31.76 -3.46 -26.88
N PRO A 345 -31.89 -4.61 -27.57
CA PRO A 345 -31.85 -4.64 -29.04
C PRO A 345 -32.90 -3.75 -29.73
N HIS A 346 -34.14 -3.75 -29.24
CA HIS A 346 -35.21 -2.92 -29.81
C HIS A 346 -34.96 -1.43 -29.65
N LEU A 347 -34.44 -1.01 -28.48
CA LEU A 347 -34.05 0.37 -28.26
C LEU A 347 -32.91 0.79 -29.20
N LEU A 348 -31.92 -0.09 -29.41
CA LEU A 348 -30.82 0.18 -30.33
C LEU A 348 -31.33 0.33 -31.77
N GLU A 349 -32.24 -0.55 -32.20
CA GLU A 349 -32.84 -0.51 -33.54
C GLU A 349 -33.64 0.79 -33.77
N ASP A 350 -34.50 1.17 -32.83
CA ASP A 350 -35.30 2.40 -32.91
C ASP A 350 -34.41 3.66 -32.98
N VAL A 351 -33.36 3.70 -32.15
CA VAL A 351 -32.43 4.84 -32.09
C VAL A 351 -31.56 4.91 -33.35
N GLN A 352 -31.06 3.78 -33.87
CA GLN A 352 -30.29 3.74 -35.11
C GLN A 352 -31.13 4.17 -36.32
N LYS A 353 -32.38 3.70 -36.39
CA LYS A 353 -33.32 4.13 -37.44
C LYS A 353 -33.53 5.64 -37.38
N ARG A 354 -33.76 6.19 -36.18
CA ARG A 354 -33.92 7.64 -36.00
C ARG A 354 -32.65 8.42 -36.36
N ALA A 355 -31.48 7.89 -36.00
CA ALA A 355 -30.19 8.51 -36.33
C ALA A 355 -29.96 8.59 -37.84
N GLN A 356 -30.30 7.53 -38.57
CA GLN A 356 -30.24 7.52 -40.03
C GLN A 356 -31.18 8.56 -40.65
N GLU A 357 -32.41 8.71 -40.14
CA GLU A 357 -33.37 9.72 -40.62
C GLU A 357 -32.85 11.16 -40.47
N ILE A 358 -32.02 11.42 -39.46
CA ILE A 358 -31.43 12.74 -39.19
C ILE A 358 -29.98 12.85 -39.67
N GLY A 359 -29.47 11.84 -40.38
CA GLY A 359 -28.14 11.86 -41.01
C GLY A 359 -26.95 11.71 -40.05
N LEU A 360 -27.15 11.17 -38.85
CA LEU A 360 -26.07 10.87 -37.91
C LEU A 360 -25.50 9.47 -38.12
N ASN A 361 -24.18 9.34 -38.05
CA ASN A 361 -23.52 8.03 -37.94
C ASN A 361 -23.49 7.54 -36.49
N ASP A 362 -23.16 6.26 -36.29
CA ASP A 362 -23.18 5.63 -34.95
C ASP A 362 -22.30 6.36 -33.92
N ASN A 363 -21.16 6.91 -34.33
CA ASN A 363 -20.28 7.66 -33.41
C ASN A 363 -20.88 9.01 -33.03
N GLN A 364 -21.43 9.75 -33.99
CA GLN A 364 -22.07 11.05 -33.75
C GLN A 364 -23.34 10.90 -32.91
N LEU A 365 -24.12 9.83 -33.16
CA LEU A 365 -25.27 9.47 -32.35
C LEU A 365 -24.85 9.24 -30.89
N LEU A 366 -23.81 8.44 -30.68
CA LEU A 366 -23.32 8.11 -29.34
C LEU A 366 -22.78 9.34 -28.62
N GLU A 367 -22.01 10.18 -29.32
CA GLU A 367 -21.48 11.44 -28.79
C GLU A 367 -22.59 12.42 -28.41
N ALA A 368 -23.60 12.58 -29.26
CA ALA A 368 -24.75 13.44 -28.99
C ALA A 368 -25.57 12.93 -27.79
N ALA A 369 -25.81 11.62 -27.70
CA ALA A 369 -26.54 11.02 -26.59
C ALA A 369 -25.81 11.20 -25.24
N LEU A 370 -24.48 11.00 -25.24
CA LEU A 370 -23.67 11.19 -24.03
C LEU A 370 -23.56 12.67 -23.64
N SER A 371 -23.45 13.56 -24.62
CA SER A 371 -23.40 15.01 -24.38
C SER A 371 -24.74 15.52 -23.82
N ASP A 372 -25.87 15.15 -24.41
CA ASP A 372 -27.20 15.50 -23.91
C ASP A 372 -27.44 14.93 -22.51
N TRP A 373 -26.97 13.70 -22.23
CA TRP A 373 -27.03 13.16 -20.88
C TRP A 373 -26.18 13.96 -19.90
N LEU A 374 -24.95 14.33 -20.28
CA LEU A 374 -24.07 15.16 -19.45
C LEU A 374 -24.73 16.51 -19.15
N ASP A 375 -25.22 17.22 -20.16
CA ASP A 375 -25.83 18.55 -20.02
C ASP A 375 -27.08 18.55 -19.13
N ARG A 376 -27.81 17.43 -19.09
CA ARG A 376 -28.99 17.27 -18.22
C ARG A 376 -28.66 16.92 -16.78
N ASN A 377 -27.43 16.47 -16.50
CA ASN A 377 -27.00 15.99 -15.19
C ASN A 377 -25.75 16.71 -14.67
N SER A 378 -25.37 17.82 -15.31
CA SER A 378 -24.24 18.70 -14.95
C SER A 378 -24.60 19.79 -13.96
#